data_AF-A0A353G208-F1
#
_entry.id   AF-A0A353G208-F1
#
_cell.length_a   1.000
_cell.length_b   1.000
_cell.length_c   1.000
_cell.angle_alpha   90.00
_cell.angle_beta   90.00
_cell.angle_gamma   90.00
#
_symmetry.space_group_name_H-M   'P 1'
#
loop_
_entity.id
_entity.type
_entity.pdbx_description
1 polymer ?
#
loop_
_entity_poly.entity_id
_entity_poly.type
_entity_poly.pdbx_seq_one_letter_code
_entity_poly.pdbx_strand_id
1 'polypeptide(L)' 'MNTLRLSLLIVMTCCFSVTAFAHGGGLDSKGCHHERKTGGYHCHGKK' A
#
# COMPACT_ATOMS: atom_id res chain seq x y z
N MET A 1 11.25 30.10 -20.51
CA MET A 1 10.18 29.25 -21.12
C MET A 1 10.12 27.84 -20.55
N ASN A 2 11.21 27.30 -20.00
CA ASN A 2 11.28 25.90 -19.55
C ASN A 2 10.80 25.72 -18.09
N THR A 3 10.97 26.74 -17.26
CA THR A 3 10.51 26.76 -15.85
C THR A 3 8.99 26.75 -15.76
N LEU A 4 8.30 27.57 -16.55
CA LEU A 4 6.82 27.61 -16.60
C LEU A 4 6.22 26.27 -17.06
N ARG A 5 6.83 25.63 -18.06
CA ARG A 5 6.41 24.29 -18.53
C ARG A 5 6.63 23.22 -17.47
N LEU A 6 7.75 23.30 -16.73
CA LEU A 6 8.03 22.38 -15.64
C LEU A 6 7.04 22.56 -14.48
N SER A 7 6.75 23.80 -14.08
CA SER A 7 5.73 24.11 -13.07
C SER A 7 4.35 23.57 -13.46
N LEU A 8 3.96 23.72 -14.73
CA LEU A 8 2.68 23.21 -15.23
C LEU A 8 2.59 21.69 -15.19
N LEU A 9 3.67 20.98 -15.57
CA LEU A 9 3.72 19.52 -15.49
C LEU A 9 3.60 19.01 -14.05
N ILE A 10 4.28 19.66 -13.10
CA ILE A 10 4.23 19.28 -11.68
C ILE A 10 2.81 19.43 -11.12
N VAL A 11 2.17 20.59 -11.37
CA VAL A 11 0.78 20.84 -10.94
C VAL A 11 -0.15 19.78 -11.52
N MET A 12 0.00 19.45 -12.80
CA MET A 12 -0.84 18.43 -13.44
C MET A 12 -0.66 17.06 -12.80
N THR A 13 0.56 16.62 -12.51
CA THR A 13 0.78 15.31 -11.85
C THR A 13 0.23 15.25 -10.42
N CYS A 14 0.29 16.33 -9.65
CA CYS A 14 -0.24 16.37 -8.29
C CYS A 14 -1.78 16.26 -8.24
N CYS A 15 -2.47 16.79 -9.24
CA CYS A 15 -3.94 16.73 -9.30
C CYS A 15 -4.47 15.33 -9.65
N PHE A 16 -3.66 14.47 -10.26
CA PHE A 16 -4.03 13.11 -10.62
C PHE A 16 -3.56 12.11 -9.56
N SER A 17 -4.20 12.14 -8.39
CA SER A 17 -4.00 11.10 -7.37
C SER A 17 -4.79 9.84 -7.71
N VAL A 18 -4.14 8.68 -7.72
CA VAL A 18 -4.79 7.38 -7.95
C VAL A 18 -5.07 6.69 -6.61
N THR A 19 -6.19 5.99 -6.53
CA THR A 19 -6.55 5.20 -5.34
C THR A 19 -5.66 3.97 -5.24
N ALA A 20 -4.87 3.86 -4.17
CA ALA A 20 -4.12 2.65 -3.85
C ALA A 20 -4.97 1.75 -2.95
N PHE A 21 -5.16 0.49 -3.36
CA PHE A 21 -5.86 -0.51 -2.56
C PHE A 21 -4.87 -1.24 -1.65
N ALA A 22 -5.17 -1.27 -0.35
CA ALA A 22 -4.40 -2.07 0.60
C ALA A 22 -4.58 -3.57 0.28
N HIS A 23 -3.47 -4.31 0.23
CA HIS A 23 -3.48 -5.77 0.12
C HIS A 23 -3.03 -6.40 1.45
N GLY A 24 -3.40 -7.66 1.67
CA GLY A 24 -3.02 -8.40 2.87
C GLY A 24 -1.51 -8.63 2.98
N GLY A 25 -1.02 -8.83 4.21
CA GLY A 25 0.40 -9.00 4.56
C GLY A 25 0.98 -10.40 4.33
N GLY A 26 0.37 -11.20 3.45
CA GLY A 26 0.73 -12.61 3.25
C GLY A 26 0.30 -13.49 4.43
N LEU A 27 -0.06 -14.74 4.11
CA LEU A 27 -0.32 -15.78 5.09
C LEU A 27 0.64 -16.94 4.80
N ASP A 28 0.99 -17.71 5.82
CA ASP A 28 1.70 -18.96 5.65
C ASP A 28 0.83 -20.05 5.00
N SER A 29 1.40 -21.23 4.79
CA SER A 29 0.70 -22.38 4.20
C SER A 29 -0.47 -22.90 5.05
N LYS A 30 -0.63 -22.43 6.29
CA LYS A 30 -1.77 -22.73 7.17
C LYS A 30 -2.84 -21.62 7.14
N GLY A 31 -2.63 -20.56 6.37
CA GLY A 31 -3.55 -19.42 6.31
C GLY A 31 -3.42 -18.50 7.53
N CYS A 32 -2.25 -18.46 8.17
CA CYS A 32 -2.01 -17.67 9.36
C CYS A 32 -0.83 -16.69 9.20
N HIS A 33 -0.63 -15.78 10.15
CA HIS A 33 0.41 -14.75 10.13
C HIS A 33 1.01 -14.52 11.52
N HIS A 34 2.34 -14.39 11.58
CA HIS A 34 3.09 -14.01 12.78
C HIS A 34 3.16 -12.49 12.95
N GLU A 35 2.51 -11.96 13.98
CA GLU A 35 2.56 -10.53 14.32
C GLU A 35 3.89 -10.18 15.02
N ARG A 36 4.88 -9.75 14.23
CA ARG A 36 6.25 -9.45 14.72
C ARG A 36 6.31 -8.42 15.86
N LYS A 37 5.32 -7.52 15.94
CA LYS A 37 5.29 -6.44 16.94
C LYS A 37 4.94 -6.94 18.34
N THR A 38 4.05 -7.93 18.44
CA THR A 38 3.52 -8.42 19.72
C THR A 38 3.87 -9.89 19.97
N GLY A 39 4.40 -10.60 18.97
CA GLY A 39 4.67 -12.03 19.02
C GLY A 39 3.42 -12.90 18.78
N GLY A 40 2.31 -12.32 18.32
CA GLY A 40 1.06 -13.04 18.07
C GLY A 40 1.09 -13.96 16.85
N TYR A 41 0.15 -14.90 16.78
CA TYR A 41 -0.08 -15.75 15.60
C TYR A 41 -1.57 -15.81 15.28
N HIS A 42 -1.96 -15.25 14.13
CA HIS A 42 -3.36 -14.99 13.79
C HIS A 42 -3.72 -15.70 12.50
N CYS A 43 -4.76 -16.53 12.53
CA CYS A 43 -5.25 -17.25 11.36
C CYS A 43 -6.41 -16.50 10.70
N HIS A 44 -6.36 -16.36 9.38
CA HIS A 44 -7.35 -15.65 8.58
C HIS A 44 -8.18 -16.66 7.77
N GLY A 45 -9.13 -17.30 8.46
CA GLY A 45 -10.03 -18.35 7.94
C GLY A 45 -10.82 -18.99 9.09
N LYS A 46 -11.77 -19.89 8.79
CA LYS A 46 -12.36 -20.73 9.86
C LYS A 46 -11.30 -21.75 10.29
N LYS A 47 -11.08 -21.83 11.61
CA LYS A 47 -10.15 -22.75 12.26
C LYS A 47 -10.50 -24.20 11.93
#